data_AF-A0A918HKB6-F1
#
_entry.id   AF-A0A918HKB6-F1
#
_cell.length_a   1.000
_cell.length_b   1.000
_cell.length_c   1.000
_cell.angle_alpha   90.00
_cell.angle_beta   90.00
_cell.angle_gamma   90.00
#
_symmetry.space_group_name_H-M   'P 1'
#
loop_
_entity.id
_entity.type
_entity.pdbx_description
1 polymer ?
#
loop_
_entity_poly.entity_id
_entity_poly.type
_entity_poly.pdbx_seq_one_letter_code
_entity_poly.pdbx_strand_id
1 'polypeptide(L)'
;MIEKIVVGVAVTLLGYIGRIVLRNRRQLSLLRLLLTPRRRMRVSVAVLLRLHDEDHYVLFDSPTRPSGFGPPGGVVKYHDTDRARLEKLGFEPESRTHDTMKHDLRGFLRAASIPGFARWLHHGAGREPSTECLRREIVEELGEVGHPELAPLAGAVSFSLLRRVVDGPFKVVPGEDYRQIRFIEVYDLLLDRPEATELRTALLALAGTPESAHVIGATRQDIVRGRSGLHQVLPQSAFLIGDRRENGDIQPVR
;
A
#
# COMPACT_ATOMS: atom_id res chain seq x y z
N MET A 1 -1.73 29.55 -45.08
CA MET A 1 -2.68 29.69 -43.95
C MET A 1 -2.98 28.34 -43.32
N ILE A 2 -3.38 27.35 -44.11
CA ILE A 2 -3.63 25.96 -43.68
C ILE A 2 -2.43 25.34 -42.93
N GLU A 3 -1.21 25.53 -43.43
CA GLU A 3 0.01 24.99 -42.82
C GLU A 3 0.23 25.49 -41.37
N LYS A 4 -0.03 26.77 -41.09
CA LYS A 4 0.06 27.34 -39.73
C LYS A 4 -1.00 26.77 -38.79
N ILE A 5 -2.19 26.47 -39.31
CA ILE A 5 -3.28 25.84 -38.55
C ILE A 5 -2.92 24.38 -38.22
N VAL A 6 -2.40 23.63 -39.19
CA VAL A 6 -1.95 22.24 -39.00
C VAL A 6 -0.85 22.16 -37.95
N VAL A 7 0.15 23.05 -38.01
CA VAL A 7 1.23 23.11 -37.03
C VAL A 7 0.69 23.44 -35.62
N GLY A 8 -0.22 24.42 -35.51
CA GLY A 8 -0.83 24.79 -34.22
C GLY A 8 -1.63 23.65 -33.58
N VAL A 9 -2.41 22.92 -34.38
CA VAL A 9 -3.17 21.75 -33.92
C VAL A 9 -2.23 20.62 -33.48
N ALA A 10 -1.18 20.34 -34.25
CA ALA A 10 -0.21 19.30 -33.93
C ALA A 10 0.53 19.60 -32.60
N VAL A 11 0.99 20.83 -32.41
CA VAL A 11 1.66 21.26 -31.16
C VAL A 11 0.73 21.14 -29.96
N THR A 12 -0.53 21.57 -30.11
CA THR A 12 -1.53 21.49 -29.03
C THR A 12 -1.86 20.03 -28.67
N LEU A 13 -2.00 19.16 -29.69
CA LEU A 13 -2.24 17.74 -29.50
C LEU A 13 -1.05 17.05 -28.82
N LEU A 14 0.18 17.33 -29.26
CA LEU A 14 1.40 16.78 -28.65
C LEU A 14 1.57 17.27 -27.20
N GLY A 15 1.29 18.55 -26.92
CA GLY A 15 1.29 19.10 -25.56
C GLY A 15 0.23 18.45 -24.67
N TYR A 16 -0.97 18.22 -25.19
CA TYR A 16 -2.04 17.52 -24.49
C TYR A 16 -1.69 16.05 -24.20
N ILE A 17 -1.18 15.33 -25.20
CA ILE A 17 -0.70 13.94 -25.05
C ILE A 17 0.44 13.89 -24.05
N GLY A 18 1.44 14.78 -24.15
CA GLY A 18 2.56 14.86 -23.22
C GLY A 18 2.09 15.08 -21.78
N ARG A 19 1.10 15.97 -21.56
CA ARG A 19 0.50 16.21 -20.25
C ARG A 19 -0.26 15.00 -19.73
N ILE A 20 -1.00 14.28 -20.58
CA ILE A 20 -1.67 13.03 -20.22
C ILE A 20 -0.66 11.95 -19.85
N VAL A 21 0.41 11.78 -20.64
CA VAL A 21 1.46 10.80 -20.41
C VAL A 21 2.17 11.08 -19.10
N LEU A 22 2.54 12.34 -18.83
CA LEU A 22 3.15 12.73 -17.56
C LEU A 22 2.22 12.53 -16.37
N ARG A 23 0.93 12.88 -16.51
CA ARG A 23 -0.08 12.70 -15.46
C ARG A 23 -0.31 11.22 -15.13
N ASN A 24 -0.30 10.37 -16.14
CA ASN A 24 -0.55 8.93 -16.00
C ASN A 24 0.73 8.09 -16.02
N ARG A 25 1.93 8.70 -15.93
CA ARG A 25 3.21 7.98 -16.08
C ARG A 25 3.35 6.79 -15.13
N ARG A 26 2.75 6.92 -13.95
CA ARG A 26 2.70 5.88 -12.91
C ARG A 26 1.79 4.70 -13.26
N GLN A 27 0.81 4.91 -14.15
CA GLN A 27 -0.07 3.89 -14.69
C GLN A 27 0.43 3.32 -16.03
N LEU A 28 1.43 3.92 -16.68
CA LEU A 28 2.01 3.38 -17.92
C LEU A 28 2.68 2.02 -17.71
N SER A 29 3.12 1.71 -16.49
CA SER A 29 3.58 0.36 -16.13
C SER A 29 2.49 -0.71 -16.34
N LEU A 30 1.21 -0.34 -16.21
CA LEU A 30 0.07 -1.21 -16.48
C LEU A 30 -0.06 -1.56 -17.96
N LEU A 31 0.48 -0.74 -18.88
CA LEU A 31 0.48 -1.07 -20.31
C LEU A 31 1.30 -2.33 -20.60
N ARG A 32 2.28 -2.67 -19.76
CA ARG A 32 3.01 -3.94 -19.88
C ARG A 32 2.09 -5.16 -19.73
N LEU A 33 0.94 -5.01 -19.06
CA LEU A 33 -0.04 -6.07 -18.90
C LEU A 33 -0.74 -6.44 -20.21
N LEU A 34 -0.76 -5.52 -21.19
CA LEU A 34 -1.29 -5.77 -22.54
C LEU A 34 -0.48 -6.84 -23.28
N LEU A 35 0.78 -7.05 -22.91
CA LEU A 35 1.64 -8.09 -23.50
C LEU A 35 1.34 -9.48 -22.93
N THR A 36 0.60 -9.59 -21.82
CA THR A 36 0.29 -10.86 -21.16
C THR A 36 -1.17 -10.95 -20.70
N PRO A 37 -2.16 -10.72 -21.58
CA PRO A 37 -3.55 -10.42 -21.19
C PRO A 37 -4.27 -11.57 -20.48
N ARG A 38 -3.86 -12.82 -20.76
CA ARG A 38 -4.46 -14.04 -20.19
C ARG A 38 -3.81 -14.49 -18.87
N ARG A 39 -2.69 -13.90 -18.46
CA ARG A 39 -1.99 -14.34 -17.25
C ARG A 39 -2.80 -14.03 -15.99
N ARG A 40 -2.76 -14.97 -15.04
CA ARG A 40 -3.30 -14.77 -13.69
C ARG A 40 -2.42 -13.77 -12.95
N MET A 41 -3.06 -12.78 -12.35
CA MET A 41 -2.42 -11.70 -11.61
C MET A 41 -2.95 -11.72 -10.18
N ARG A 42 -2.06 -11.88 -9.21
CA ARG A 42 -2.38 -11.58 -7.81
C ARG A 42 -2.41 -10.06 -7.65
N VAL A 43 -3.47 -9.54 -7.07
CA VAL A 43 -3.68 -8.12 -6.79
C VAL A 43 -3.82 -7.94 -5.30
N SER A 44 -3.17 -6.90 -4.74
CA SER A 44 -3.47 -6.43 -3.39
C SER A 44 -3.63 -4.91 -3.37
N VAL A 45 -4.52 -4.42 -2.52
CA VAL A 45 -4.72 -3.00 -2.25
C VAL A 45 -4.42 -2.75 -0.78
N ALA A 46 -3.41 -1.93 -0.50
CA ALA A 46 -2.97 -1.66 0.87
C ALA A 46 -2.81 -0.16 1.12
N VAL A 47 -2.92 0.22 2.39
CA VAL A 47 -2.61 1.55 2.89
C VAL A 47 -1.47 1.44 3.90
N LEU A 48 -0.54 2.37 3.86
CA LEU A 48 0.59 2.40 4.78
C LEU A 48 0.66 3.77 5.45
N LEU A 49 0.90 3.79 6.76
CA LEU A 49 1.22 4.99 7.50
C LEU A 49 2.73 5.20 7.50
N ARG A 50 3.17 6.38 7.07
CA ARG A 50 4.52 6.87 7.29
C ARG A 50 4.52 7.70 8.56
N LEU A 51 5.01 7.10 9.65
CA LEU A 51 5.23 7.78 10.92
C LEU A 51 6.73 7.80 11.20
N HIS A 52 7.29 9.00 11.32
CA HIS A 52 8.72 9.17 11.55
C HIS A 52 9.05 10.43 12.35
N ASP A 53 10.26 10.44 12.89
CA ASP A 53 10.94 11.64 13.38
C ASP A 53 12.34 11.69 12.78
N GLU A 54 12.64 12.77 12.07
CA GLU A 54 13.83 12.88 11.23
C GLU A 54 14.02 11.66 10.30
N ASP A 55 15.05 10.83 10.54
CA ASP A 55 15.33 9.62 9.78
C ASP A 55 14.82 8.31 10.43
N HIS A 56 14.13 8.37 11.57
CA HIS A 56 13.65 7.19 12.30
C HIS A 56 12.17 6.91 12.00
N TYR A 57 11.90 5.82 11.29
CA TYR A 57 10.56 5.36 10.92
C TYR A 57 10.06 4.32 11.91
N VAL A 58 8.81 4.44 12.35
CA VAL A 58 8.18 3.48 13.25
C VAL A 58 7.68 2.28 12.45
N LEU A 59 8.10 1.08 12.86
CA LEU A 59 7.67 -0.19 12.29
C LEU A 59 7.13 -1.11 13.39
N PHE A 60 6.09 -1.87 13.05
CA PHE A 60 5.44 -2.85 13.92
C PHE A 60 5.85 -4.25 13.50
N ASP A 61 5.93 -5.18 14.45
CA ASP A 61 6.15 -6.58 14.14
C ASP A 61 4.97 -7.17 13.35
N SER A 62 5.26 -8.18 12.54
CA SER A 62 4.25 -8.83 11.73
C SER A 62 3.90 -10.19 12.33
N PRO A 63 2.62 -10.43 12.72
CA PRO A 63 2.21 -11.73 13.24
C PRO A 63 2.38 -12.85 12.19
N THR A 64 2.32 -12.50 10.90
CA THR A 64 2.47 -13.44 9.79
C THR A 64 3.93 -13.71 9.38
N ARG A 65 4.89 -12.96 9.94
CA ARG A 65 6.32 -13.07 9.64
C ARG A 65 7.12 -12.80 10.92
N PRO A 66 7.38 -13.85 11.72
CA PRO A 66 8.16 -13.72 12.93
C PRO A 66 9.48 -12.96 12.67
N SER A 67 9.79 -12.00 13.54
CA SER A 67 10.96 -11.09 13.43
C SER A 67 10.96 -10.15 12.22
N GLY A 68 9.87 -10.08 11.46
CA GLY A 68 9.65 -9.15 10.36
C GLY A 68 8.86 -7.93 10.79
N PHE A 69 9.37 -6.74 10.48
CA PHE A 69 8.78 -5.46 10.88
C PHE A 69 8.36 -4.63 9.67
N GLY A 70 7.12 -4.17 9.66
CA GLY A 70 6.51 -3.40 8.58
C GLY A 70 5.97 -2.05 9.05
N PRO A 71 5.65 -1.13 8.12
CA PRO A 71 4.94 0.08 8.47
C PRO A 71 3.54 -0.25 9.00
N PRO A 72 2.99 0.58 9.89
CA PRO A 72 1.60 0.45 10.29
C PRO A 72 0.67 0.52 9.08
N GLY A 73 -0.35 -0.33 9.07
CA GLY A 73 -1.38 -0.37 8.05
C GLY A 73 -1.50 -1.73 7.36
N GLY A 74 -2.54 -1.86 6.55
CA GLY A 74 -2.87 -3.15 5.97
C GLY A 74 -3.75 -3.07 4.75
N VAL A 75 -4.58 -4.09 4.58
CA VAL A 75 -5.31 -4.30 3.33
C VAL A 75 -6.69 -3.67 3.42
N VAL A 76 -7.01 -2.90 2.39
CA VAL A 76 -8.31 -2.24 2.26
C VAL A 76 -9.39 -3.30 2.07
N LYS A 77 -10.52 -3.16 2.77
CA LYS A 77 -11.66 -4.05 2.58
C LYS A 77 -12.63 -3.51 1.53
N TYR A 78 -13.28 -4.39 0.76
CA TYR A 78 -14.41 -4.02 -0.10
C TYR A 78 -15.73 -4.20 0.64
N HIS A 79 -16.77 -3.47 0.21
CA HIS A 79 -18.12 -3.65 0.75
C HIS A 79 -18.84 -4.78 0.02
N ASP A 80 -19.61 -5.59 0.73
CA ASP A 80 -20.36 -6.71 0.14
C ASP A 80 -21.30 -6.24 -1.00
N THR A 81 -21.81 -5.01 -0.93
CA THR A 81 -22.62 -4.36 -1.98
C THR A 81 -21.91 -4.26 -3.33
N ASP A 82 -20.57 -4.22 -3.37
CA ASP A 82 -19.77 -4.15 -4.60
C ASP A 82 -19.22 -5.51 -5.05
N ARG A 83 -19.51 -6.59 -4.30
CA ARG A 83 -19.05 -7.94 -4.64
C ARG A 83 -19.41 -8.34 -6.07
N ALA A 84 -20.66 -8.16 -6.48
CA ALA A 84 -21.11 -8.50 -7.84
C ALA A 84 -20.35 -7.71 -8.93
N ARG A 85 -19.96 -6.46 -8.63
CA ARG A 85 -19.19 -5.63 -9.57
C ARG A 85 -17.74 -6.11 -9.68
N LEU A 86 -17.14 -6.53 -8.57
CA LEU A 86 -15.81 -7.15 -8.52
C LEU A 86 -15.81 -8.52 -9.24
N GLU A 87 -16.83 -9.35 -9.03
CA GLU A 87 -17.02 -10.62 -9.72
C GLU A 87 -17.15 -10.42 -11.25
N LYS A 88 -17.86 -9.37 -11.70
CA LYS A 88 -17.94 -9.01 -13.12
C LYS A 88 -16.58 -8.61 -13.72
N LEU A 89 -15.66 -8.09 -12.91
CA LEU A 89 -14.27 -7.84 -13.32
C LEU A 89 -13.42 -9.12 -13.32
N GLY A 90 -13.96 -10.22 -12.77
CA GLY A 90 -13.27 -11.50 -12.59
C GLY A 90 -12.36 -11.52 -11.36
N PHE A 91 -12.67 -10.73 -10.32
CA PHE A 91 -11.91 -10.72 -9.07
C PHE A 91 -12.26 -11.95 -8.24
N GLU A 92 -11.24 -12.75 -7.91
CA GLU A 92 -11.33 -13.92 -7.05
C GLU A 92 -10.61 -13.61 -5.72
N PRO A 93 -11.33 -13.42 -4.59
CA PRO A 93 -10.69 -13.17 -3.31
C PRO A 93 -9.70 -14.28 -2.94
N GLU A 94 -8.57 -13.91 -2.33
CA GLU A 94 -7.60 -14.90 -1.83
C GLU A 94 -8.21 -15.62 -0.63
N SER A 95 -8.62 -16.88 -0.82
CA SER A 95 -9.17 -17.70 0.27
C SER A 95 -8.05 -18.11 1.22
N ARG A 96 -8.00 -17.52 2.41
CA ARG A 96 -7.30 -18.09 3.56
C ARG A 96 -8.33 -18.48 4.62
N THR A 97 -7.99 -19.47 5.42
CA THR A 97 -8.81 -20.09 6.47
C THR A 97 -9.19 -19.17 7.64
N HIS A 98 -8.84 -17.88 7.60
CA HIS A 98 -9.10 -16.93 8.68
C HIS A 98 -10.23 -15.96 8.32
N ASP A 99 -11.27 -15.90 9.16
CA ASP A 99 -12.40 -14.96 9.04
C ASP A 99 -11.98 -13.49 9.00
N THR A 100 -10.80 -13.15 9.55
CA THR A 100 -10.24 -11.79 9.56
C THR A 100 -9.93 -11.24 8.17
N MET A 101 -9.73 -12.11 7.17
CA MET A 101 -9.44 -11.73 5.78
C MET A 101 -10.71 -11.54 4.94
N LYS A 102 -11.90 -11.60 5.56
CA LYS A 102 -13.16 -11.38 4.87
C LYS A 102 -13.16 -9.99 4.21
N HIS A 103 -13.50 -10.00 2.93
CA HIS A 103 -13.55 -8.85 2.04
C HIS A 103 -12.23 -8.08 1.84
N ASP A 104 -11.08 -8.68 2.12
CA ASP A 104 -9.81 -8.06 1.73
C ASP A 104 -9.77 -7.81 0.21
N LEU A 105 -9.32 -6.62 -0.20
CA LEU A 105 -8.94 -6.35 -1.60
C LEU A 105 -7.59 -6.99 -1.93
N ARG A 106 -7.54 -8.30 -1.75
CA ARG A 106 -6.42 -9.19 -1.99
C ARG A 106 -6.96 -10.44 -2.67
N GLY A 107 -6.49 -10.72 -3.86
CA GLY A 107 -7.08 -11.78 -4.68
C GLY A 107 -6.41 -11.91 -6.04
N PHE A 108 -7.13 -12.51 -6.98
CA PHE A 108 -6.66 -12.79 -8.32
C PHE A 108 -7.56 -12.17 -9.37
N LEU A 109 -6.94 -11.72 -10.46
CA LEU A 109 -7.58 -11.19 -11.65
C LEU A 109 -6.85 -11.69 -12.89
N ARG A 110 -7.51 -11.65 -14.05
CA ARG A 110 -6.80 -11.72 -15.33
C ARG A 110 -6.08 -10.40 -15.58
N ALA A 111 -4.89 -10.44 -16.18
CA ALA A 111 -4.13 -9.24 -16.50
C ALA A 111 -4.93 -8.21 -17.33
N ALA A 112 -5.78 -8.67 -18.26
CA ALA A 112 -6.67 -7.81 -19.04
C ALA A 112 -7.72 -7.06 -18.19
N SER A 113 -8.09 -7.58 -17.02
CA SER A 113 -9.07 -6.95 -16.13
C SER A 113 -8.46 -5.86 -15.23
N ILE A 114 -7.12 -5.81 -15.10
CA ILE A 114 -6.43 -4.88 -14.19
C ILE A 114 -6.75 -3.41 -14.46
N PRO A 115 -6.80 -2.91 -15.71
CA PRO A 115 -7.21 -1.53 -15.96
C PRO A 115 -8.68 -1.23 -15.56
N GLY A 116 -9.57 -2.23 -15.65
CA GLY A 116 -10.94 -2.12 -15.15
C GLY A 116 -10.98 -2.04 -13.63
N PHE A 117 -10.23 -2.91 -12.97
CA PHE A 117 -10.07 -2.92 -11.51
C PHE A 117 -9.46 -1.62 -10.99
N ALA A 118 -8.38 -1.12 -11.62
CA ALA A 118 -7.75 0.14 -11.22
C ALA A 118 -8.71 1.33 -11.33
N ARG A 119 -9.55 1.39 -12.38
CA ARG A 119 -10.59 2.42 -12.51
C ARG A 119 -11.65 2.31 -11.41
N TRP A 120 -12.10 1.09 -11.10
CA TRP A 120 -13.02 0.85 -9.99
C TRP A 120 -12.40 1.31 -8.66
N LEU A 121 -11.16 0.92 -8.40
CA LEU A 121 -10.42 1.28 -7.18
C LEU A 121 -10.28 2.81 -7.01
N HIS A 122 -9.94 3.51 -8.09
CA HIS A 122 -9.77 4.97 -8.09
C HIS A 122 -11.09 5.74 -7.95
N HIS A 123 -12.22 5.15 -8.31
CA HIS A 123 -13.53 5.74 -8.06
C HIS A 123 -13.85 5.80 -6.55
N GLY A 124 -13.24 4.94 -5.74
CA GLY A 124 -13.35 4.96 -4.27
C GLY A 124 -14.67 4.44 -3.70
N ALA A 125 -15.74 4.37 -4.50
CA ALA A 125 -17.00 3.73 -4.08
C ALA A 125 -16.86 2.20 -3.99
N GLY A 126 -17.54 1.61 -3.01
CA GLY A 126 -17.60 0.14 -2.86
C GLY A 126 -16.48 -0.48 -2.04
N ARG A 127 -15.68 0.35 -1.37
CA ARG A 127 -14.61 -0.07 -0.49
C ARG A 127 -14.52 0.82 0.73
N GLU A 128 -13.87 0.28 1.75
CA GLU A 128 -13.45 1.02 2.92
C GLU A 128 -12.60 2.24 2.47
N PRO A 129 -12.93 3.45 2.96
CA PRO A 129 -12.07 4.61 2.79
C PRO A 129 -10.68 4.34 3.32
N SER A 130 -9.66 4.78 2.59
CA SER A 130 -8.26 4.50 2.94
C SER A 130 -7.88 5.01 4.35
N THR A 131 -8.50 6.10 4.79
CA THR A 131 -8.30 6.65 6.15
C THR A 131 -9.01 5.85 7.22
N GLU A 132 -10.17 5.25 6.94
CA GLU A 132 -10.86 4.34 7.87
C GLU A 132 -10.07 3.04 8.01
N CYS A 133 -9.55 2.51 6.90
CA CYS A 133 -8.65 1.36 6.90
C CYS A 133 -7.42 1.63 7.78
N LEU A 134 -6.77 2.79 7.66
CA LEU A 134 -5.64 3.13 8.53
C LEU A 134 -6.02 3.17 10.02
N ARG A 135 -7.18 3.74 10.39
CA ARG A 135 -7.59 3.77 11.80
C ARG A 135 -7.81 2.36 12.34
N ARG A 136 -8.50 1.52 11.56
CA ARG A 136 -8.76 0.13 11.93
C ARG A 136 -7.45 -0.64 12.12
N GLU A 137 -6.54 -0.56 11.15
CA GLU A 137 -5.26 -1.27 11.19
C GLU A 137 -4.38 -0.77 12.36
N ILE A 138 -4.32 0.55 12.62
CA ILE A 138 -3.58 1.07 13.78
C ILE A 138 -4.17 0.53 15.09
N VAL A 139 -5.50 0.47 15.22
CA VAL A 139 -6.15 -0.09 16.43
C VAL A 139 -5.86 -1.58 16.59
N GLU A 140 -5.94 -2.35 15.50
CA GLU A 140 -5.63 -3.78 15.48
C GLU A 140 -4.16 -4.02 15.87
N GLU A 141 -3.23 -3.35 15.19
CA GLU A 141 -1.79 -3.46 15.43
C GLU A 141 -1.40 -3.01 16.84
N LEU A 142 -1.97 -1.91 17.37
CA LEU A 142 -1.76 -1.49 18.76
C LEU A 142 -2.19 -2.56 19.76
N GLY A 143 -3.30 -3.26 19.49
CA GLY A 143 -3.73 -4.39 20.30
C GLY A 143 -2.75 -5.57 20.23
N GLU A 144 -2.23 -5.87 19.03
CA GLU A 144 -1.26 -6.96 18.81
C GLU A 144 0.08 -6.70 19.49
N VAL A 145 0.56 -5.46 19.50
CA VAL A 145 1.82 -5.07 20.14
C VAL A 145 1.71 -4.77 21.64
N GLY A 146 0.52 -4.98 22.23
CA GLY A 146 0.31 -4.84 23.67
C GLY A 146 0.05 -3.41 24.17
N HIS A 147 -0.37 -2.51 23.27
CA HIS A 147 -0.67 -1.10 23.56
C HIS A 147 -2.13 -0.68 23.26
N PRO A 148 -3.16 -1.45 23.68
CA PRO A 148 -4.56 -1.12 23.40
C PRO A 148 -5.01 0.21 24.05
N GLU A 149 -4.30 0.70 25.06
CA GLU A 149 -4.55 2.00 25.69
C GLU A 149 -4.38 3.18 24.72
N LEU A 150 -3.62 3.01 23.64
CA LEU A 150 -3.43 4.04 22.60
C LEU A 150 -4.53 4.02 21.52
N ALA A 151 -5.36 2.97 21.46
CA ALA A 151 -6.40 2.81 20.45
C ALA A 151 -7.42 3.98 20.38
N PRO A 152 -7.85 4.60 21.50
CA PRO A 152 -8.73 5.77 21.45
C PRO A 152 -8.14 6.94 20.66
N LEU A 153 -6.82 7.13 20.70
CA LEU A 153 -6.15 8.19 19.96
C LEU A 153 -6.26 7.96 18.45
N ALA A 154 -6.08 6.72 17.99
CA ALA A 154 -6.15 6.34 16.58
C ALA A 154 -7.52 6.65 15.94
N GLY A 155 -8.61 6.57 16.72
CA GLY A 155 -9.95 6.94 16.24
C GLY A 155 -10.11 8.43 15.91
N ALA A 156 -9.32 9.30 16.56
CA ALA A 156 -9.47 10.76 16.48
C ALA A 156 -8.56 11.44 15.46
N VAL A 157 -7.60 10.72 14.85
CA VAL A 157 -6.60 11.32 13.97
C VAL A 157 -7.04 11.46 12.51
N SER A 158 -6.36 12.36 11.81
CA SER A 158 -6.51 12.61 10.38
C SER A 158 -5.24 12.22 9.63
N PHE A 159 -5.37 11.96 8.32
CA PHE A 159 -4.25 11.55 7.48
C PHE A 159 -4.20 12.38 6.19
N SER A 160 -2.99 12.63 5.71
CA SER A 160 -2.74 13.26 4.41
C SER A 160 -2.14 12.25 3.45
N LEU A 161 -2.72 12.13 2.25
CA LEU A 161 -2.19 11.25 1.23
C LEU A 161 -0.86 11.80 0.73
N LEU A 162 0.24 11.08 1.01
CA LEU A 162 1.57 11.43 0.55
C LEU A 162 1.78 10.98 -0.90
N ARG A 163 1.44 9.72 -1.21
CA ARG A 163 1.65 9.15 -2.55
C ARG A 163 0.82 7.90 -2.81
N ARG A 164 0.66 7.61 -4.10
CA ARG A 164 0.14 6.33 -4.62
C ARG A 164 1.25 5.60 -5.35
N VAL A 165 1.41 4.32 -5.07
CA VAL A 165 2.40 3.42 -5.65
C VAL A 165 1.68 2.27 -6.33
N VAL A 166 2.17 1.91 -7.52
CA VAL A 166 1.79 0.68 -8.22
C VAL A 166 3.04 -0.18 -8.32
N ASP A 167 3.12 -1.20 -7.45
CA ASP A 167 4.27 -2.10 -7.35
C ASP A 167 4.00 -3.36 -8.18
N GLY A 168 4.69 -3.52 -9.31
CA GLY A 168 4.52 -4.66 -10.21
C GLY A 168 4.25 -4.28 -11.66
N PRO A 169 4.01 -5.29 -12.53
CA PRO A 169 3.87 -6.71 -12.22
C PRO A 169 5.19 -7.47 -12.06
N PHE A 170 5.37 -8.23 -10.97
CA PHE A 170 6.57 -9.06 -10.72
C PHE A 170 6.23 -10.54 -10.56
N LYS A 171 7.14 -11.44 -10.94
CA LYS A 171 7.06 -12.84 -10.51
C LYS A 171 7.55 -12.89 -9.06
N VAL A 172 6.65 -13.19 -8.13
CA VAL A 172 6.93 -13.06 -6.69
C VAL A 172 7.24 -14.41 -6.04
N VAL A 173 6.50 -15.46 -6.38
CA VAL A 173 6.67 -16.78 -5.76
C VAL A 173 7.32 -17.74 -6.76
N PRO A 174 8.50 -18.31 -6.46
CA PRO A 174 9.08 -19.38 -7.25
C PRO A 174 8.11 -20.57 -7.35
N GLY A 175 7.91 -21.11 -8.54
CA GLY A 175 6.99 -22.22 -8.79
C GLY A 175 5.54 -21.82 -9.09
N GLU A 176 5.11 -20.60 -8.74
CA GLU A 176 3.76 -20.12 -9.07
C GLU A 176 3.70 -19.52 -10.49
N ASP A 177 2.57 -19.74 -11.17
CA ASP A 177 2.33 -19.22 -12.53
C ASP A 177 1.61 -17.85 -12.55
N TYR A 178 1.46 -17.21 -11.39
CA TYR A 178 0.94 -15.85 -11.31
C TYR A 178 2.05 -14.82 -11.14
N ARG A 179 1.78 -13.61 -11.63
CA ARG A 179 2.54 -12.40 -11.27
C ARG A 179 1.74 -11.60 -10.26
N GLN A 180 2.40 -10.73 -9.50
CA GLN A 180 1.74 -9.88 -8.53
C GLN A 180 1.85 -8.41 -8.90
N ILE A 181 0.76 -7.68 -8.64
CA ILE A 181 0.70 -6.22 -8.64
C ILE A 181 0.07 -5.73 -7.34
N ARG A 182 0.61 -4.66 -6.77
CA ARG A 182 0.07 -4.02 -5.56
C ARG A 182 -0.29 -2.58 -5.85
N PHE A 183 -1.44 -2.16 -5.36
CA PHE A 183 -1.86 -0.77 -5.30
C PHE A 183 -1.67 -0.32 -3.86
N ILE A 184 -0.82 0.67 -3.63
CA ILE A 184 -0.46 1.11 -2.28
C ILE A 184 -0.70 2.61 -2.19
N GLU A 185 -1.41 3.03 -1.15
CA GLU A 185 -1.51 4.44 -0.78
C GLU A 185 -0.70 4.66 0.51
N VAL A 186 0.22 5.62 0.49
CA VAL A 186 1.04 5.97 1.66
C VAL A 186 0.56 7.31 2.20
N TYR A 187 0.36 7.37 3.50
CA TYR A 187 -0.18 8.52 4.21
C TYR A 187 0.78 9.03 5.27
N ASP A 188 0.71 10.33 5.55
CA ASP A 188 1.27 10.93 6.74
C ASP A 188 0.16 11.16 7.78
N LEU A 189 0.53 11.08 9.06
CA LEU A 189 -0.30 11.53 10.16
C LEU A 189 -0.38 13.05 10.16
N LEU A 190 -1.60 13.61 10.16
CA LEU A 190 -1.79 15.05 10.31
C LEU A 190 -1.76 15.42 11.80
N LEU A 191 -0.88 16.35 12.17
CA LEU A 191 -0.76 16.87 13.55
C LEU A 191 -1.68 18.08 13.75
N ASP A 192 -2.92 17.98 13.28
CA ASP A 192 -3.95 19.01 13.37
C ASP A 192 -4.74 18.96 14.68
N ARG A 193 -4.47 17.95 15.53
CA ARG A 193 -5.17 17.68 16.78
C ARG A 193 -4.21 17.23 17.90
N PRO A 194 -4.54 17.49 19.17
CA PRO A 194 -3.76 17.00 20.30
C PRO A 194 -3.57 15.47 20.28
N GLU A 195 -4.62 14.72 19.97
CA GLU A 195 -4.61 13.24 19.95
C GLU A 195 -3.64 12.70 18.90
N ALA A 196 -3.49 13.39 17.76
CA ALA A 196 -2.51 13.01 16.74
C ALA A 196 -1.06 13.26 17.19
N THR A 197 -0.84 14.35 17.94
CA THR A 197 0.47 14.66 18.52
C THR A 197 0.83 13.66 19.63
N GLU A 198 -0.15 13.31 20.46
CA GLU A 198 -0.01 12.31 21.51
C GLU A 198 0.27 10.92 20.94
N LEU A 199 -0.51 10.48 19.95
CA LEU A 199 -0.29 9.20 19.27
C LEU A 199 1.10 9.15 18.64
N ARG A 200 1.51 10.21 17.92
CA ARG A 200 2.85 10.28 17.32
C ARG A 200 3.93 10.15 18.39
N THR A 201 3.81 10.91 19.48
CA THR A 201 4.81 10.93 20.55
C THR A 201 4.90 9.58 21.23
N ALA A 202 3.77 8.94 21.53
CA ALA A 202 3.74 7.60 22.12
C ALA A 202 4.40 6.57 21.19
N LEU A 203 4.05 6.55 19.91
CA LEU A 203 4.61 5.59 18.95
C LEU A 203 6.12 5.77 18.73
N LEU A 204 6.61 7.01 18.72
CA LEU A 204 8.05 7.29 18.68
C LEU A 204 8.77 6.84 19.95
N ALA A 205 8.15 7.05 21.12
CA ALA A 205 8.71 6.58 22.40
C ALA A 205 8.80 5.05 22.45
N LEU A 206 7.76 4.35 21.97
CA LEU A 206 7.77 2.89 21.86
C LEU A 206 8.90 2.41 20.93
N ALA A 207 9.03 3.00 19.74
CA ALA A 207 10.05 2.67 18.77
C ALA A 207 11.50 2.97 19.26
N GLY A 208 11.66 3.91 20.18
CA GLY A 208 12.94 4.28 20.79
C GLY A 208 13.33 3.45 22.01
N THR A 209 12.44 2.58 22.50
CA THR A 209 12.67 1.79 23.71
C THR A 209 13.26 0.42 23.33
N PRO A 210 14.50 0.07 23.73
CA PRO A 210 15.14 -1.20 23.37
C PRO A 210 14.40 -2.45 23.86
N GLU A 211 13.55 -2.29 24.88
CA GLU A 211 12.73 -3.35 25.47
C GLU A 211 11.43 -3.61 24.68
N SER A 212 11.03 -2.71 23.77
CA SER A 212 9.86 -2.94 22.92
C SER A 212 10.18 -3.97 21.86
N ALA A 213 9.80 -5.23 22.13
CA ALA A 213 10.04 -6.34 21.21
C ALA A 213 9.17 -6.26 19.93
N HIS A 214 8.13 -5.42 19.94
CA HIS A 214 7.06 -5.41 18.93
C HIS A 214 7.01 -4.11 18.11
N VAL A 215 7.68 -3.05 18.54
CA VAL A 215 7.77 -1.78 17.81
C VAL A 215 9.23 -1.32 17.73
N ILE A 216 9.72 -1.03 16.53
CA ILE A 216 11.11 -0.58 16.34
C ILE A 216 11.19 0.74 15.58
N GLY A 217 12.25 1.50 15.84
CA GLY A 217 12.72 2.57 14.98
C GLY A 217 13.69 2.02 13.91
N ALA A 218 13.42 2.28 12.64
CA ALA A 218 14.30 1.94 11.53
C ALA A 218 14.76 3.20 10.79
N THR A 219 16.05 3.30 10.48
CA THR A 219 16.57 4.39 9.64
C THR A 219 16.22 4.19 8.17
N ARG A 220 16.39 5.22 7.34
CA ARG A 220 16.31 5.05 5.88
C ARG A 220 17.29 3.99 5.38
N GLN A 221 18.48 3.93 5.98
CA GLN A 221 19.50 2.95 5.61
C GLN A 221 19.07 1.52 5.97
N ASP A 222 18.43 1.32 7.12
CA ASP A 222 17.89 0.03 7.54
C ASP A 222 16.79 -0.46 6.59
N ILE A 223 15.90 0.46 6.16
CA ILE A 223 14.84 0.17 5.19
C ILE A 223 15.44 -0.28 3.84
N VAL A 224 16.46 0.42 3.33
CA VAL A 224 17.14 0.05 2.09
C VAL A 224 17.82 -1.32 2.22
N ARG A 225 18.49 -1.57 3.36
CA ARG A 225 19.16 -2.85 3.65
C ARG A 225 18.19 -3.99 3.92
N GLY A 226 16.93 -3.70 4.25
CA GLY A 226 15.94 -4.71 4.66
C GLY A 226 16.19 -5.27 6.07
N ARG A 227 16.90 -4.54 6.93
CA ARG A 227 17.28 -4.99 8.28
C ARG A 227 17.60 -3.82 9.20
N SER A 228 17.10 -3.85 10.43
CA SER A 228 17.50 -2.97 11.54
C SER A 228 17.97 -3.84 12.71
N GLY A 229 19.27 -3.83 13.01
CA GLY A 229 19.88 -4.76 13.97
C GLY A 229 19.62 -6.24 13.60
N LEU A 230 18.97 -6.97 14.50
CA LEU A 230 18.58 -8.38 14.30
C LEU A 230 17.23 -8.53 13.59
N HIS A 231 16.46 -7.45 13.45
CA HIS A 231 15.10 -7.46 12.94
C HIS A 231 15.09 -7.30 11.42
N GLN A 232 14.25 -8.10 10.76
CA GLN A 232 14.06 -8.00 9.32
C GLN A 232 13.09 -6.85 9.02
N VAL A 233 13.47 -5.93 8.14
CA VAL A 233 12.57 -4.88 7.66
C VAL A 233 11.84 -5.37 6.43
N LEU A 234 10.52 -5.37 6.48
CA LEU A 234 9.69 -5.92 5.42
C LEU A 234 9.73 -5.04 4.15
N PRO A 235 9.63 -5.62 2.94
CA PRO A 235 9.88 -4.91 1.68
C PRO A 235 8.94 -3.73 1.42
N GLN A 236 7.72 -3.76 1.97
CA GLN A 236 6.78 -2.65 1.83
C GLN A 236 7.26 -1.37 2.56
N SER A 237 8.19 -1.47 3.51
CA SER A 237 8.78 -0.30 4.18
C SER A 237 9.55 0.62 3.21
N ALA A 238 9.99 0.10 2.05
CA ALA A 238 10.63 0.92 1.01
C ALA A 238 9.72 2.06 0.52
N PHE A 239 8.39 1.89 0.60
CA PHE A 239 7.43 2.91 0.18
C PHE A 239 7.27 4.07 1.18
N LEU A 240 7.84 3.96 2.39
CA LEU A 240 7.93 5.09 3.32
C LEU A 240 8.95 6.13 2.84
N ILE A 241 10.01 5.69 2.16
CA ILE A 241 11.13 6.53 1.75
C ILE A 241 11.14 6.87 0.25
N GLY A 242 10.38 6.12 -0.57
CA GLY A 242 10.40 6.23 -2.03
C GLY A 242 9.15 5.69 -2.72
N ASP A 243 9.22 5.53 -4.04
CA ASP A 243 8.16 4.94 -4.88
C ASP A 243 8.56 3.61 -5.51
N ARG A 244 9.74 3.09 -5.12
CA ARG A 244 10.31 1.85 -5.62
C ARG A 244 10.57 0.90 -4.46
N ARG A 245 10.43 -0.37 -4.78
CA ARG A 245 10.80 -1.45 -3.89
C ARG A 245 12.29 -1.74 -4.06
N GLU A 246 13.03 -1.74 -2.96
CA GLU A 246 14.47 -2.03 -2.95
C GLU A 246 14.75 -3.54 -2.83
N ASN A 247 13.89 -4.28 -2.12
CA ASN A 247 14.08 -5.70 -1.80
C ASN A 247 12.93 -6.59 -2.30
N GLY A 248 13.23 -7.85 -2.64
CA GLY A 248 12.22 -8.84 -3.05
C GLY A 248 11.29 -9.24 -1.90
N ASP A 249 10.17 -9.90 -2.21
CA ASP A 249 9.28 -10.42 -1.18
C ASP A 249 9.94 -11.55 -0.40
N ILE A 250 9.79 -11.51 0.93
CA ILE A 250 10.18 -12.60 1.81
C ILE A 250 8.98 -13.54 1.93
N GLN A 251 9.22 -14.84 1.78
CA GLN A 251 8.19 -15.85 1.95
C GLN A 251 7.75 -15.88 3.43
N PRO A 252 6.44 -15.91 3.72
CA PRO A 252 5.99 -16.17 5.09
C PRO A 252 6.52 -17.51 5.56
N VAL A 253 6.85 -17.60 6.85
CA VAL A 253 7.18 -18.88 7.49
C VAL A 253 5.92 -19.74 7.45
N ARG A 254 6.05 -20.98 6.93
CA ARG A 254 4.95 -21.95 6.88
C ARG A 254 4.76 -22.61 8.24
#